data_AF-A0A9R0WUJ9-F1
#
_entry.id   AF-A0A9R0WUJ9-F1
#
_cell.length_a   1.000
_cell.length_b   1.000
_cell.length_c   1.000
_cell.angle_alpha   90.00
_cell.angle_beta   90.00
_cell.angle_gamma   90.00
#
_symmetry.space_group_name_H-M   'P 1'
#
loop_
_entity.id
_entity.type
_entity.pdbx_description
1 polymer ?
#
loop_
_entity_poly.entity_id
_entity_poly.type
_entity_poly.pdbx_seq_one_letter_code
_entity_poly.pdbx_strand_id
1 'polypeptide(L)' 'MHARSVDVAGGHTLRSYFGGVVATHGVAQTLPRSCTGRLDATSCFFPQNIIGSIKTPTFLLNAAYDTWQQ' A
#
# COMPACT_ATOMS: atom_id res chain seq x y z
N MET A 1 -3.57 5.46 6.85
CA MET A 1 -4.13 4.15 6.43
C MET A 1 -3.07 3.07 6.54
N HIS A 2 -3.36 1.95 7.20
CA HIS A 2 -2.40 0.85 7.33
C HIS A 2 -2.86 -0.35 6.51
N ALA A 3 -1.94 -1.07 5.90
CA ALA A 3 -2.27 -2.26 5.10
C ALA A 3 -2.90 -3.40 5.94
N ARG A 4 -2.78 -3.32 7.27
CA ARG A 4 -3.37 -4.25 8.25
C ARG A 4 -4.37 -3.59 9.20
N SER A 5 -4.89 -2.40 8.90
CA SER A 5 -5.97 -1.84 9.72
C SER A 5 -7.29 -2.56 9.44
N VAL A 6 -8.09 -2.70 10.48
CA VAL A 6 -9.49 -3.13 10.39
C VAL A 6 -10.41 -1.92 10.38
N ASP A 7 -11.52 -2.00 9.66
CA ASP A 7 -12.60 -1.01 9.73
C ASP A 7 -13.43 -1.19 11.02
N VAL A 8 -14.42 -0.31 11.22
CA VAL A 8 -15.29 -0.33 12.42
C VAL A 8 -16.07 -1.63 12.56
N ALA A 9 -16.33 -2.34 11.44
CA ALA A 9 -16.98 -3.64 11.43
C ALA A 9 -15.98 -4.81 11.59
N GLY A 10 -14.68 -4.53 11.80
CA GLY A 10 -13.63 -5.55 11.92
C GLY A 10 -13.15 -6.11 10.58
N GLY A 11 -13.62 -5.55 9.45
CA GLY A 11 -13.25 -5.97 8.11
C GLY A 11 -11.94 -5.37 7.62
N HIS A 12 -11.44 -5.86 6.49
CA HIS A 12 -10.26 -5.31 5.81
C HIS A 12 -10.67 -4.61 4.51
N THR A 13 -11.71 -3.78 4.57
CA THR A 13 -12.33 -3.15 3.38
C THR A 13 -11.31 -2.40 2.53
N LEU A 14 -10.41 -1.63 3.18
CA LEU A 14 -9.36 -0.88 2.50
C LEU A 14 -8.38 -1.80 1.75
N ARG A 15 -7.98 -2.91 2.37
CA ARG A 15 -7.07 -3.89 1.75
C ARG A 15 -7.73 -4.57 0.56
N SER A 16 -9.01 -4.94 0.65
CA SER A 16 -9.75 -5.49 -0.49
C SER A 16 -9.87 -4.52 -1.64
N TYR A 17 -10.20 -3.24 -1.35
CA TYR A 17 -10.34 -2.21 -2.37
C TYR A 17 -9.03 -2.02 -3.16
N PHE A 18 -7.92 -1.76 -2.47
CA PHE A 18 -6.63 -1.59 -3.13
C PHE A 18 -6.08 -2.90 -3.72
N GLY A 19 -6.49 -4.06 -3.20
CA GLY A 19 -6.20 -5.34 -3.82
C GLY A 19 -6.84 -5.46 -5.21
N GLY A 20 -8.07 -4.96 -5.36
CA GLY A 20 -8.72 -4.83 -6.66
C GLY A 20 -7.96 -3.91 -7.62
N VAL A 21 -7.47 -2.76 -7.14
CA VAL A 21 -6.64 -1.83 -7.93
C VAL A 21 -5.35 -2.50 -8.40
N VAL A 22 -4.62 -3.17 -7.50
CA VAL A 22 -3.37 -3.87 -7.83
C VAL A 22 -3.61 -4.97 -8.87
N ALA A 23 -4.70 -5.73 -8.73
CA ALA A 23 -5.06 -6.78 -9.68
C ALA A 23 -5.45 -6.20 -11.05
N THR A 24 -6.29 -5.15 -11.07
CA THR A 24 -6.82 -4.54 -12.30
C THR A 24 -5.71 -3.88 -13.12
N HIS A 25 -4.79 -3.18 -12.45
CA HIS A 25 -3.71 -2.45 -13.12
C HIS A 25 -2.40 -3.24 -13.24
N GLY A 26 -2.36 -4.50 -12.79
CA GLY A 26 -1.16 -5.35 -12.87
C GLY A 26 0.05 -4.82 -12.09
N VAL A 27 -0.17 -3.96 -11.08
CA VAL A 27 0.89 -3.21 -10.39
C VAL A 27 1.88 -4.12 -9.67
N ALA A 28 1.48 -5.34 -9.32
CA ALA A 28 2.33 -6.30 -8.62
C ALA A 28 3.70 -6.52 -9.28
N GLN A 29 3.79 -6.40 -10.61
CA GLN A 29 5.02 -6.62 -11.39
C GLN A 29 6.00 -5.44 -11.31
N THR A 30 5.53 -4.23 -10.99
CA THR A 30 6.37 -3.02 -10.89
C THR A 30 6.88 -2.78 -9.47
N LEU A 31 6.31 -3.48 -8.48
CA LEU A 31 6.71 -3.34 -7.08
C LEU A 31 8.10 -3.96 -6.82
N PRO A 32 8.90 -3.38 -5.90
CA PRO A 32 10.20 -3.92 -5.54
C PRO A 32 10.11 -5.35 -5.01
N ARG A 33 10.93 -6.25 -5.58
CA ARG A 33 11.04 -7.64 -5.13
C ARG A 33 11.46 -7.78 -3.66
N SER A 34 12.20 -6.81 -3.14
CA SER A 34 12.58 -6.77 -1.72
C SER A 34 11.38 -6.60 -0.79
N CYS A 35 10.28 -5.99 -1.27
CA CYS A 35 9.03 -5.91 -0.53
C CYS A 35 8.16 -7.14 -0.78
N THR A 36 7.92 -7.48 -2.05
CA THR A 36 6.99 -8.56 -2.42
C THR A 36 7.50 -9.97 -2.06
N GLY A 37 8.80 -10.11 -1.79
CA GLY A 37 9.35 -11.35 -1.20
C GLY A 37 9.04 -11.53 0.29
N ARG A 38 8.53 -10.50 0.98
CA ARG A 38 8.20 -10.53 2.43
C ARG A 38 6.72 -10.31 2.71
N LEU A 39 6.04 -9.55 1.84
CA LEU A 39 4.64 -9.14 1.98
C LEU A 39 3.89 -9.38 0.67
N ASP A 40 2.56 -9.45 0.72
CA ASP A 40 1.74 -9.53 -0.48
C ASP A 40 1.79 -8.21 -1.29
N ALA A 41 1.50 -8.30 -2.59
CA ALA A 41 1.58 -7.15 -3.50
C ALA A 41 0.67 -5.99 -3.06
N THR A 42 -0.52 -6.28 -2.53
CA THR A 42 -1.43 -5.26 -2.01
C THR A 42 -0.83 -4.56 -0.81
N SER A 43 -0.19 -5.27 0.10
CA SER A 43 0.54 -4.68 1.23
C SER A 43 1.69 -3.80 0.76
N CYS A 44 2.47 -4.24 -0.24
CA CYS A 44 3.57 -3.47 -0.82
C CYS A 44 3.12 -2.25 -1.64
N PHE A 45 1.85 -2.15 -2.00
CA PHE A 45 1.30 -0.97 -2.66
C PHE A 45 1.20 0.24 -1.70
N PHE A 46 1.15 0.00 -0.39
CA PHE A 46 1.04 1.08 0.58
C PHE A 46 2.43 1.66 0.98
N PRO A 47 2.58 3.00 1.03
CA PRO A 47 3.85 3.68 1.33
C PRO A 47 4.57 3.14 2.57
N GLN A 48 3.85 2.93 3.68
CA GLN A 48 4.46 2.47 4.94
C GLN A 48 5.20 1.13 4.84
N ASN A 49 4.88 0.28 3.86
CA ASN A 49 5.52 -1.02 3.68
C ASN A 49 6.64 -0.98 2.64
N ILE A 50 6.48 -0.20 1.58
CA ILE A 50 7.43 -0.15 0.46
C ILE A 50 8.61 0.77 0.73
N ILE A 51 8.49 1.80 1.59
CA ILE A 51 9.55 2.78 1.85
C ILE A 51 10.88 2.10 2.23
N GLY A 52 10.86 1.06 3.06
CA GLY A 52 12.06 0.32 3.45
C GLY A 52 12.74 -0.46 2.31
N SER A 53 12.08 -0.60 1.16
CA SER A 53 12.59 -1.22 -0.06
C SER A 53 13.11 -0.22 -1.09
N ILE A 54 12.83 1.08 -0.93
CA ILE A 54 13.26 2.12 -1.87
C ILE A 54 14.71 2.48 -1.57
N LYS A 55 15.60 2.30 -2.54
CA LYS A 55 17.01 2.66 -2.42
C LYS A 55 17.28 4.12 -2.80
N THR A 56 16.46 4.66 -3.69
CA THR A 56 16.59 6.05 -4.15
C THR A 56 16.15 7.00 -3.04
N PRO A 57 16.96 8.00 -2.67
CA PRO A 57 16.55 9.03 -1.72
C PRO A 57 15.22 9.64 -2.14
N THR A 58 14.20 9.51 -1.29
CA THR A 58 12.83 9.92 -1.59
C THR A 58 12.33 10.80 -0.46
N PHE A 59 11.78 11.97 -0.81
CA PHE A 59 11.07 12.82 0.13
C PHE A 59 9.57 12.54 0.02
N LEU A 60 8.94 12.18 1.14
CA LEU A 60 7.52 11.87 1.19
C LEU A 60 6.77 13.01 1.88
N LEU A 61 5.90 13.69 1.12
CA LEU A 61 5.00 14.71 1.62
C LEU A 61 3.60 14.10 1.76
N ASN A 62 3.03 14.14 2.97
CA ASN A 62 1.63 13.77 3.20
C ASN A 62 0.95 14.87 4.00
N ALA A 63 -0.24 15.28 3.59
CA ALA A 63 -1.12 16.08 4.43
C ALA A 63 -1.74 15.20 5.52
N ALA A 64 -2.00 15.75 6.71
CA ALA A 64 -2.73 15.04 7.75
C ALA A 64 -4.19 14.72 7.34
N TYR A 65 -4.75 15.54 6.44
CA TYR A 65 -6.09 15.40 5.89
C TYR A 65 -6.04 15.57 4.38
N ASP A 66 -5.81 14.46 3.68
CA ASP A 66 -5.80 14.42 2.22
C ASP A 66 -7.20 14.02 1.72
N THR A 67 -7.77 14.78 0.78
CA THR A 67 -9.15 14.58 0.29
C THR A 67 -9.35 13.26 -0.45
N TRP A 68 -8.27 12.63 -0.91
CA TRP A 68 -8.30 11.33 -1.58
C TRP A 68 -8.17 10.16 -0.59
N GLN A 69 -7.75 10.44 0.64
CA GLN A 69 -7.66 9.48 1.74
C GLN A 69 -8.79 9.63 2.77
N GLN A 70 -9.76 10.52 2.52
CA GLN A 70 -10.98 10.62 3.32
C GLN A 70 -12.06 9.64 2.85
#